data_AF-A0A3M0YEV0-F1
#
_entry.id   AF-A0A3M0YEV0-F1
#
_cell.length_a   1.000
_cell.length_b   1.000
_cell.length_c   1.000
_cell.angle_alpha   90.00
_cell.angle_beta   90.00
_cell.angle_gamma   90.00
#
_symmetry.space_group_name_H-M   'P 1'
#
loop_
_entity.id
_entity.type
_entity.pdbx_description
1 polymer ?
#
loop_
_entity_poly.entity_id
_entity_poly.type
_entity_poly.pdbx_seq_one_letter_code
_entity_poly.pdbx_strand_id
1 'polypeptide(L)'
;IVRIEDVTDKVLRGVTDDMSAEARQSLIDQNMAYVRDHIQKEEWQDVTVKPFFHGNQYFAFVTVTYRDVRLVGAPPSSIGKFGADTDNWVWPRHTGDFSLFRIYAGPDNLPADPSPDNVPYRPKHFLPISLDGVEEGDFTLIFGFPGRTNEYLPAVAVDNIANGIDPARIEIRDLTLEIWDEAMRSDPQVKIQYASKFASLANGWKKWQGDVLGLKKTDAIGKKRRYEEQFAELVASRPEWQARYGHILPTFAELYAQAGPLEVAQTRYYETVTRNIEALRVASYLRRLVNTWKNNGPEAYAGYRDRLVNYLEGFYEDYRPELDQRVFGRQMRLYFDKGGDLLVDEAIRSHLAAAGNDFDAWAASVYEGSLLPKGEQLLA
;
A
#
# COMPACT_ATOMS: atom_id res chain seq x y z
N ILE A 1 17.61 4.00 15.71
CA ILE A 1 17.52 2.80 16.60
C ILE A 1 18.71 2.83 17.52
N VAL A 2 18.50 2.67 18.83
CA VAL A 2 19.58 2.67 19.83
C VAL A 2 19.91 1.27 20.35
N ARG A 3 18.94 0.35 20.34
CA ARG A 3 19.12 -1.05 20.76
C ARG A 3 18.06 -1.94 20.10
N ILE A 4 18.44 -3.18 19.81
CA ILE A 4 17.55 -4.23 19.32
C ILE A 4 17.69 -5.43 20.27
N GLU A 5 16.58 -5.99 20.72
CA GLU A 5 16.55 -7.17 21.60
C GLU A 5 15.63 -8.25 21.01
N ASP A 6 16.09 -9.51 21.02
CA ASP A 6 15.20 -10.66 20.78
C ASP A 6 14.29 -10.84 21.99
N VAL A 7 12.99 -10.75 21.76
CA VAL A 7 11.95 -10.88 22.80
C VAL A 7 10.99 -12.02 22.48
N THR A 8 11.37 -12.93 21.59
CA THR A 8 10.53 -14.04 21.11
C THR A 8 9.93 -14.86 22.26
N ASP A 9 10.76 -15.31 23.20
CA ASP A 9 10.31 -16.11 24.34
C ASP A 9 9.36 -15.36 25.29
N LYS A 10 9.52 -14.04 25.38
CA LYS A 10 8.62 -13.20 26.19
C LYS A 10 7.28 -13.02 25.50
N VAL A 11 7.29 -12.81 24.19
CA VAL A 11 6.08 -12.60 23.38
C VAL A 11 5.29 -13.89 23.20
N LEU A 12 5.96 -15.03 23.00
CA LEU A 12 5.32 -16.35 22.82
C LEU A 12 5.03 -17.08 24.14
N ARG A 13 5.24 -16.43 25.29
CA ARG A 13 4.98 -17.05 26.59
C ARG A 13 3.51 -17.45 26.73
N GLY A 14 3.28 -18.74 26.99
CA GLY A 14 1.94 -19.31 27.17
C GLY A 14 1.16 -19.48 25.86
N VAL A 15 1.75 -19.15 24.72
CA VAL A 15 1.12 -19.29 23.41
C VAL A 15 1.32 -20.73 22.92
N THR A 16 0.24 -21.42 22.60
CA THR A 16 0.27 -22.84 22.19
C THR A 16 -0.39 -23.07 20.82
N ASP A 17 -0.16 -24.24 20.23
CA ASP A 17 -0.62 -24.60 18.88
C ASP A 17 -2.12 -24.99 18.84
N ASP A 18 -2.73 -25.29 20.00
CA ASP A 18 -4.15 -25.65 20.16
C ASP A 18 -5.09 -24.46 20.37
N MET A 19 -4.55 -23.25 20.51
CA MET A 19 -5.35 -22.03 20.63
C MET A 19 -6.07 -21.68 19.33
N SER A 20 -7.26 -21.06 19.42
CA SER A 20 -7.86 -20.40 18.25
C SER A 20 -6.97 -19.24 17.79
N ALA A 21 -7.09 -18.86 16.51
CA ALA A 21 -6.30 -17.77 15.94
C ALA A 21 -6.51 -16.45 16.69
N GLU A 22 -7.74 -16.15 17.10
CA GLU A 22 -8.10 -14.93 17.83
C GLU A 22 -7.52 -14.93 19.24
N ALA A 23 -7.64 -16.03 19.97
CA ALA A 23 -7.09 -16.16 21.32
C ALA A 23 -5.57 -16.07 21.30
N ARG A 24 -4.93 -16.74 20.32
CA ARG A 24 -3.49 -16.69 20.08
C ARG A 24 -3.01 -15.26 19.83
N GLN A 25 -3.64 -14.54 18.89
CA GLN A 25 -3.26 -13.17 18.57
C GLN A 25 -3.48 -12.23 19.75
N SER A 26 -4.60 -12.37 20.47
CA SER A 26 -4.89 -11.57 21.67
C SER A 26 -3.82 -11.74 22.76
N LEU A 27 -3.38 -12.97 23.02
CA LEU A 27 -2.32 -13.23 24.00
C LEU A 27 -0.96 -12.68 23.54
N ILE A 28 -0.63 -12.81 22.25
CA ILE A 28 0.58 -12.21 21.67
C ILE A 28 0.56 -10.69 21.83
N ASP A 29 -0.58 -10.04 21.55
CA ASP A 29 -0.73 -8.59 21.70
C ASP A 29 -0.57 -8.12 23.14
N GLN A 30 -1.14 -8.86 24.10
CA GLN A 30 -0.96 -8.63 25.53
C GLN A 30 0.51 -8.77 25.95
N ASN A 31 1.18 -9.84 25.51
CA ASN A 31 2.60 -10.05 25.83
C ASN A 31 3.48 -8.97 25.17
N MET A 32 3.19 -8.55 23.94
CA MET A 32 3.89 -7.43 23.30
C MET A 32 3.69 -6.11 24.04
N ALA A 33 2.48 -5.84 24.53
CA ALA A 33 2.22 -4.67 25.37
C ALA A 33 3.05 -4.72 26.66
N TYR A 34 3.02 -5.87 27.35
CA TYR A 34 3.82 -6.08 28.55
C TYR A 34 5.32 -5.84 28.29
N VAL A 35 5.87 -6.40 27.20
CA VAL A 35 7.27 -6.19 26.81
C VAL A 35 7.58 -4.71 26.57
N ARG A 36 6.71 -3.98 25.87
CA ARG A 36 6.89 -2.54 25.62
C ARG A 36 6.96 -1.73 26.91
N ASP A 37 6.15 -2.09 27.91
CA ASP A 37 6.06 -1.36 29.17
C ASP A 37 7.20 -1.70 30.15
N HIS A 38 7.80 -2.89 30.05
CA HIS A 38 8.78 -3.40 31.02
C HIS A 38 10.22 -3.49 30.49
N ILE A 39 10.43 -3.30 29.19
CA ILE A 39 11.79 -3.22 28.65
C ILE A 39 12.47 -1.95 29.16
N GLN A 40 13.72 -2.07 29.59
CA GLN A 40 14.48 -0.94 30.08
C GLN A 40 14.65 0.09 28.95
N LYS A 41 14.35 1.37 29.23
CA LYS A 41 14.54 2.48 28.29
C LYS A 41 14.66 3.78 29.06
N GLU A 42 15.24 4.79 28.41
CA GLU A 42 15.23 6.16 28.92
C GLU A 42 13.86 6.83 28.68
N GLU A 43 13.57 7.94 29.36
CA GLU A 43 12.29 8.66 29.22
C GLU A 43 12.04 9.15 27.79
N TRP A 44 13.09 9.59 27.09
CA TRP A 44 13.06 10.08 25.71
C TRP A 44 13.19 8.97 24.65
N GLN A 45 13.09 7.70 25.05
CA GLN A 45 13.13 6.55 24.16
C GLN A 45 11.75 5.91 24.01
N ASP A 46 11.49 5.43 22.80
CA ASP A 46 10.29 4.68 22.45
C ASP A 46 10.64 3.23 22.13
N VAL A 47 9.68 2.32 22.33
CA VAL A 47 9.85 0.90 22.00
C VAL A 47 8.78 0.46 21.03
N THR A 48 9.22 -0.18 19.96
CA THR A 48 8.33 -0.92 19.06
C THR A 48 8.72 -2.39 19.04
N VAL A 49 7.74 -3.28 19.22
CA VAL A 49 7.95 -4.73 19.02
C VAL A 49 7.43 -5.09 17.64
N LYS A 50 8.22 -5.81 16.85
CA LYS A 50 7.84 -6.25 15.50
C LYS A 50 8.00 -7.76 15.33
N PRO A 51 7.02 -8.42 14.69
CA PRO A 51 7.16 -9.81 14.28
C PRO A 51 8.09 -9.94 13.07
N PHE A 52 8.86 -11.02 13.05
CA PHE A 52 9.70 -11.48 11.95
C PHE A 52 9.31 -12.93 11.61
N PHE A 53 9.62 -13.37 10.39
CA PHE A 53 9.32 -14.72 9.91
C PHE A 53 7.86 -15.13 10.15
N HIS A 54 6.92 -14.25 9.80
CA HIS A 54 5.48 -14.45 10.03
C HIS A 54 5.09 -14.71 11.50
N GLY A 55 5.78 -14.08 12.44
CA GLY A 55 5.48 -14.19 13.87
C GLY A 55 6.13 -15.38 14.57
N ASN A 56 7.14 -16.00 13.93
CA ASN A 56 7.99 -17.01 14.57
C ASN A 56 9.12 -16.38 15.39
N GLN A 57 9.42 -15.10 15.17
CA GLN A 57 10.37 -14.33 16.00
C GLN A 57 9.85 -12.93 16.24
N TYR A 58 10.28 -12.32 17.35
CA TYR A 58 9.91 -10.96 17.71
C TYR A 58 11.12 -10.18 18.20
N PHE A 59 11.33 -9.00 17.63
CA PHE A 59 12.38 -8.08 18.07
C PHE A 59 11.77 -6.80 18.64
N ALA A 60 12.29 -6.36 19.78
CA ALA A 60 12.02 -5.06 20.35
C ALA A 60 13.08 -4.06 19.85
N PHE A 61 12.62 -2.96 19.27
CA PHE A 61 13.44 -1.86 18.79
C PHE A 61 13.28 -0.69 19.76
N VAL A 62 14.34 -0.40 20.50
CA VAL A 62 14.45 0.83 21.29
C VAL A 62 14.92 1.94 20.36
N THR A 63 14.15 3.03 20.31
CA THR A 63 14.30 4.11 19.34
C THR A 63 14.30 5.47 20.05
N VAL A 64 14.84 6.46 19.35
CA VAL A 64 14.84 7.86 19.78
C VAL A 64 14.27 8.65 18.61
N THR A 65 13.27 9.48 18.89
CA THR A 65 12.56 10.26 17.87
C THR A 65 12.96 11.72 17.99
N TYR A 66 13.77 12.22 17.04
CA TYR A 66 14.08 13.65 16.95
C TYR A 66 12.99 14.36 16.12
N ARG A 67 12.34 15.37 16.71
CA ARG A 67 11.19 16.05 16.12
C ARG A 67 11.55 17.35 15.39
N ASP A 68 12.71 17.93 15.68
CA ASP A 68 13.24 19.09 14.97
C ASP A 68 14.15 18.65 13.81
N VAL A 69 13.56 18.52 12.62
CA VAL A 69 14.26 18.17 11.38
C VAL A 69 14.07 19.29 10.37
N ARG A 70 15.17 19.95 9.98
CA ARG A 70 15.14 21.15 9.14
C ARG A 70 15.71 20.85 7.76
N LEU A 71 15.05 21.36 6.72
CA LEU A 71 15.57 21.32 5.35
C LEU A 71 16.86 22.15 5.27
N VAL A 72 17.92 21.55 4.71
CA VAL A 72 19.20 22.21 4.43
C VAL A 72 19.29 22.60 2.96
N GLY A 73 18.80 21.72 2.07
CA GLY A 73 18.79 21.99 0.64
C GLY A 73 18.11 20.88 -0.15
N ALA A 74 17.56 21.26 -1.30
CA ALA A 74 17.03 20.35 -2.29
C ALA A 74 17.37 20.91 -3.70
N PRO A 75 17.68 20.05 -4.67
CA PRO A 75 17.84 20.49 -6.05
C PRO A 75 16.49 20.95 -6.63
N PRO A 76 16.48 21.76 -7.70
CA PRO A 76 15.25 22.05 -8.44
C PRO A 76 14.64 20.75 -8.98
N SER A 77 13.32 20.71 -9.15
CA SER A 77 12.60 19.52 -9.66
C SER A 77 13.09 19.06 -11.03
N SER A 78 13.62 19.97 -11.85
CA SER A 78 14.26 19.63 -13.14
C SER A 78 15.50 18.74 -12.99
N ILE A 79 16.08 18.64 -11.80
CA ILE A 79 17.19 17.74 -11.47
C ILE A 79 16.68 16.60 -10.57
N GLY A 80 16.02 16.94 -9.46
CA GLY A 80 15.56 15.99 -8.45
C GLY A 80 14.46 15.03 -8.94
N LYS A 81 13.71 15.43 -9.97
CA LYS A 81 12.66 14.63 -10.60
C LYS A 81 12.79 14.62 -12.14
N PHE A 82 14.02 14.73 -12.65
CA PHE A 82 14.27 14.63 -14.10
C PHE A 82 13.71 13.32 -14.67
N GLY A 83 13.10 13.39 -15.86
CA GLY A 83 12.41 12.28 -16.52
C GLY A 83 11.03 11.93 -15.94
N ALA A 84 10.72 12.42 -14.73
CA ALA A 84 9.46 12.23 -14.02
C ALA A 84 8.89 10.81 -14.20
N ASP A 85 7.68 10.69 -14.76
CA ASP A 85 7.02 9.40 -14.93
C ASP A 85 7.60 8.59 -16.09
N THR A 86 8.21 9.22 -17.09
CA THR A 86 8.78 8.54 -18.27
C THR A 86 9.92 7.63 -17.86
N ASP A 87 10.80 8.14 -16.99
CA ASP A 87 12.00 7.43 -16.56
C ASP A 87 11.78 6.63 -15.27
N ASN A 88 10.61 6.74 -14.64
CA ASN A 88 10.28 6.00 -13.43
C ASN A 88 10.27 4.47 -13.71
N TRP A 89 10.96 3.71 -12.87
CA TRP A 89 11.22 2.26 -13.06
C TRP A 89 12.06 1.88 -14.30
N VAL A 90 12.78 2.82 -14.91
CA VAL A 90 13.60 2.59 -16.11
C VAL A 90 15.09 2.83 -15.84
N TRP A 91 15.92 2.05 -16.52
CA TRP A 91 17.37 2.26 -16.70
C TRP A 91 17.67 2.30 -18.22
N PRO A 92 18.52 3.22 -18.74
CA PRO A 92 19.36 4.20 -18.04
C PRO A 92 18.57 5.31 -17.34
N ARG A 93 19.17 5.89 -16.29
CA ARG A 93 18.52 6.92 -15.46
C ARG A 93 19.46 8.10 -15.23
N HIS A 94 18.91 9.32 -15.31
CA HIS A 94 19.69 10.57 -15.21
C HIS A 94 19.12 11.53 -14.14
N THR A 95 18.46 10.99 -13.11
CA THR A 95 17.81 11.78 -12.05
C THR A 95 18.75 11.99 -10.87
N GLY A 96 18.94 13.25 -10.45
CA GLY A 96 19.68 13.61 -9.23
C GLY A 96 18.77 13.65 -8.00
N ASP A 97 18.16 12.52 -7.66
CA ASP A 97 17.11 12.42 -6.63
C ASP A 97 17.71 12.41 -5.20
N PHE A 98 17.97 13.61 -4.65
CA PHE A 98 18.41 13.76 -3.27
C PHE A 98 17.80 15.01 -2.62
N SER A 99 17.73 14.99 -1.30
CA SER A 99 17.47 16.18 -0.47
C SER A 99 18.24 16.06 0.84
N LEU A 100 18.57 17.20 1.43
CA LEU A 100 19.43 17.29 2.61
C LEU A 100 18.64 17.86 3.77
N PHE A 101 18.66 17.15 4.88
CA PHE A 101 18.06 17.58 6.15
C PHE A 101 19.11 17.58 7.25
N ARG A 102 18.87 18.40 8.28
CA ARG A 102 19.66 18.42 9.51
C ARG A 102 18.75 18.19 10.70
N ILE A 103 19.14 17.24 11.53
CA ILE A 103 18.49 16.98 12.82
C ILE A 103 19.00 18.02 13.82
N TYR A 104 18.08 18.61 14.58
CA TYR A 104 18.34 19.49 15.71
C TYR A 104 17.90 18.81 17.01
N ALA A 105 18.60 19.15 18.09
CA ALA A 105 18.44 18.57 19.41
C ALA A 105 18.53 19.67 20.47
N GLY A 106 18.11 19.36 21.71
CA GLY A 106 18.34 20.23 22.84
C GLY A 106 19.85 20.46 23.09
N PRO A 107 20.23 21.43 23.94
CA PRO A 107 21.64 21.70 24.26
C PRO A 107 22.41 20.48 24.82
N ASP A 108 21.68 19.54 25.42
CA ASP A 108 22.14 18.25 25.93
C ASP A 108 22.26 17.15 24.86
N ASN A 109 21.98 17.47 23.59
CA ASN A 109 21.94 16.55 22.45
C ASN A 109 20.79 15.51 22.50
N LEU A 110 19.79 15.71 23.36
CA LEU A 110 18.58 14.89 23.47
C LEU A 110 17.46 15.40 22.55
N PRO A 111 16.44 14.57 22.24
CA PRO A 111 15.31 15.01 21.45
C PRO A 111 14.56 16.17 22.10
N ALA A 112 14.22 17.16 21.28
CA ALA A 112 13.40 18.29 21.68
C ALA A 112 12.37 18.59 20.58
N ASP A 113 11.27 19.23 20.95
CA ASP A 113 10.35 19.83 19.98
C ASP A 113 11.05 21.02 19.28
N PRO A 114 10.58 21.44 18.08
CA PRO A 114 11.22 22.52 17.33
C PRO A 114 11.35 23.82 18.12
N SER A 115 12.56 24.36 18.22
CA SER A 115 12.88 25.59 18.96
C SER A 115 14.05 26.34 18.32
N PRO A 116 14.06 27.69 18.34
CA PRO A 116 15.21 28.48 17.90
C PRO A 116 16.49 28.19 18.71
N ASP A 117 16.37 27.74 19.95
CA ASP A 117 17.51 27.47 20.84
C ASP A 117 18.12 26.08 20.64
N ASN A 118 17.47 25.22 19.84
CA ASN A 118 18.01 23.89 19.54
C ASN A 118 19.31 24.00 18.75
N VAL A 119 20.24 23.09 19.02
CA VAL A 119 21.55 23.01 18.37
C VAL A 119 21.58 21.84 17.39
N PRO A 120 22.45 21.87 16.35
CA PRO A 120 22.65 20.72 15.47
C PRO A 120 22.97 19.45 16.26
N TYR A 121 22.22 18.38 16.00
CA TYR A 121 22.44 17.08 16.60
C TYR A 121 23.85 16.58 16.28
N ARG A 122 24.55 16.08 17.31
CA ARG A 122 25.86 15.44 17.21
C ARG A 122 25.66 13.92 17.21
N PRO A 123 25.70 13.26 16.04
CA PRO A 123 25.50 11.82 15.96
C PRO A 123 26.70 11.08 16.53
N LYS A 124 26.47 9.86 17.04
CA LYS A 124 27.55 8.95 17.46
C LYS A 124 28.45 8.55 16.28
N HIS A 125 27.87 8.47 15.09
CA HIS A 125 28.55 8.14 13.84
C HIS A 125 27.81 8.75 12.66
N PHE A 126 28.53 9.12 11.60
CA PHE A 126 27.99 9.54 10.32
C PHE A 126 28.80 8.87 9.20
N LEU A 127 28.17 8.66 8.05
CA LEU A 127 28.83 8.03 6.90
C LEU A 127 29.76 9.05 6.21
N PRO A 128 31.07 8.75 6.06
CA PRO A 128 31.95 9.61 5.27
C PRO A 128 31.57 9.53 3.78
N ILE A 129 31.82 10.61 3.05
CA ILE A 129 31.60 10.67 1.60
C ILE A 129 32.90 10.29 0.91
N SER A 130 32.87 9.24 0.07
CA SER A 130 33.97 8.95 -0.84
C SER A 130 33.87 9.80 -2.10
N LEU A 131 35.01 10.30 -2.58
CA LEU A 131 35.14 11.04 -3.84
C LEU A 131 35.95 10.26 -4.88
N ASP A 132 36.26 8.99 -4.60
CA ASP A 132 37.16 8.17 -5.43
C ASP A 132 36.52 7.73 -6.76
N GLY A 133 35.20 7.92 -6.90
CA GLY A 133 34.42 7.38 -8.01
C GLY A 133 33.86 5.98 -7.70
N VAL A 134 33.19 5.38 -8.69
CA VAL A 134 32.68 4.00 -8.64
C VAL A 134 32.86 3.36 -10.01
N GLU A 135 33.19 2.07 -10.05
CA GLU A 135 33.38 1.28 -11.25
C GLU A 135 32.47 0.04 -11.29
N GLU A 136 32.28 -0.54 -12.47
CA GLU A 136 31.52 -1.78 -12.62
C GLU A 136 32.21 -2.92 -11.87
N GLY A 137 31.44 -3.58 -10.98
CA GLY A 137 31.94 -4.69 -10.16
C GLY A 137 32.37 -4.28 -8.74
N ASP A 138 32.37 -2.99 -8.41
CA ASP A 138 32.66 -2.52 -7.06
C ASP A 138 31.66 -3.06 -6.03
N PHE A 139 32.18 -3.47 -4.87
CA PHE A 139 31.34 -3.89 -3.75
C PHE A 139 30.48 -2.73 -3.27
N THR A 140 29.17 -2.94 -3.25
CA THR A 140 28.20 -1.96 -2.77
C THR A 140 27.33 -2.58 -1.69
N LEU A 141 27.24 -1.92 -0.53
CA LEU A 141 26.34 -2.27 0.55
C LEU A 141 25.25 -1.20 0.68
N ILE A 142 24.00 -1.63 0.64
CA ILE A 142 22.84 -0.78 0.94
C ILE A 142 22.29 -1.18 2.30
N PHE A 143 22.11 -0.20 3.18
CA PHE A 143 21.53 -0.38 4.50
C PHE A 143 20.37 0.57 4.69
N GLY A 144 19.22 0.05 5.13
CA GLY A 144 18.01 0.83 5.29
C GLY A 144 16.86 0.02 5.88
N PHE A 145 15.65 0.56 5.78
CA PHE A 145 14.44 -0.01 6.35
C PHE A 145 13.49 -0.46 5.23
N PRO A 146 13.69 -1.64 4.60
CA PRO A 146 12.77 -2.15 3.61
C PRO A 146 11.38 -2.32 4.24
N GLY A 147 10.34 -1.85 3.54
CA GLY A 147 8.99 -1.80 4.11
C GLY A 147 8.35 -3.19 4.27
N ARG A 148 8.21 -3.93 3.17
CA ARG A 148 7.62 -5.27 3.18
C ARG A 148 8.10 -6.07 1.97
N THR A 149 8.41 -7.34 2.19
CA THR A 149 8.56 -8.34 1.13
C THR A 149 7.58 -9.49 1.39
N ASN A 150 7.31 -10.27 0.35
CA ASN A 150 6.46 -11.46 0.42
C ASN A 150 7.27 -12.69 -0.06
N GLU A 151 8.51 -12.79 0.41
CA GLU A 151 9.49 -13.78 -0.07
C GLU A 151 9.12 -15.23 0.23
N TYR A 152 8.24 -15.49 1.20
CA TYR A 152 7.80 -16.85 1.58
C TYR A 152 6.49 -17.29 0.92
N LEU A 153 5.96 -16.53 -0.04
CA LEU A 153 4.75 -16.95 -0.74
C LEU A 153 4.95 -18.28 -1.48
N PRO A 154 3.97 -19.21 -1.42
CA PRO A 154 3.97 -20.42 -2.22
C PRO A 154 3.74 -20.08 -3.70
N ALA A 155 4.09 -21.01 -4.59
CA ALA A 155 3.97 -20.86 -6.04
C ALA A 155 2.54 -20.52 -6.46
N VAL A 156 1.53 -21.12 -5.83
CA VAL A 156 0.12 -20.84 -6.11
C VAL A 156 -0.27 -19.38 -5.78
N ALA A 157 0.32 -18.78 -4.74
CA ALA A 157 0.07 -17.39 -4.38
C ALA A 157 0.79 -16.44 -5.34
N VAL A 158 2.04 -16.77 -5.72
CA VAL A 158 2.79 -16.00 -6.73
C VAL A 158 2.10 -16.06 -8.09
N ASP A 159 1.51 -17.21 -8.44
CA ASP A 159 0.71 -17.38 -9.65
C ASP A 159 -0.56 -16.50 -9.61
N ASN A 160 -1.31 -16.49 -8.50
CA ASN A 160 -2.48 -15.62 -8.36
C ASN A 160 -2.12 -14.14 -8.48
N ILE A 161 -0.96 -13.72 -7.96
CA ILE A 161 -0.45 -12.36 -8.13
C ILE A 161 -0.15 -12.08 -9.61
N ALA A 162 0.65 -12.93 -10.25
CA ALA A 162 1.15 -12.72 -11.62
C ALA A 162 0.07 -12.81 -12.70
N ASN A 163 -0.92 -13.67 -12.50
CA ASN A 163 -1.92 -14.04 -13.49
C ASN A 163 -3.35 -13.62 -13.12
N GLY A 164 -3.59 -13.15 -11.89
CA GLY A 164 -4.90 -12.70 -11.42
C GLY A 164 -4.88 -11.24 -10.94
N ILE A 165 -4.29 -10.98 -9.77
CA ILE A 165 -4.40 -9.72 -9.03
C ILE A 165 -3.77 -8.55 -9.79
N ASP A 166 -2.50 -8.67 -10.19
CA ASP A 166 -1.79 -7.57 -10.85
C ASP A 166 -2.34 -7.30 -12.26
N PRO A 167 -2.65 -8.32 -13.09
CA PRO A 167 -3.39 -8.11 -14.33
C PRO A 167 -4.73 -7.38 -14.14
N ALA A 168 -5.54 -7.75 -13.13
CA ALA A 168 -6.80 -7.08 -12.85
C ALA A 168 -6.62 -5.59 -12.50
N ARG A 169 -5.56 -5.26 -11.75
CA ARG A 169 -5.20 -3.86 -11.45
C ARG A 169 -4.77 -3.10 -12.69
N ILE A 170 -3.96 -3.72 -13.54
CA ILE A 170 -3.47 -3.13 -14.79
C ILE A 170 -4.65 -2.82 -15.71
N GLU A 171 -5.53 -3.79 -15.97
CA GLU A 171 -6.70 -3.64 -16.85
C GLU A 171 -7.61 -2.49 -16.42
N ILE A 172 -7.89 -2.34 -15.12
CA ILE A 172 -8.75 -1.26 -14.62
C ILE A 172 -8.09 0.11 -14.78
N ARG A 173 -6.78 0.20 -14.49
CA ARG A 173 -6.03 1.45 -14.60
C ARG A 173 -5.77 1.86 -16.04
N ASP A 174 -5.61 0.91 -16.96
CA ASP A 174 -5.50 1.17 -18.40
C ASP A 174 -6.69 2.02 -18.87
N LEU A 175 -7.91 1.63 -18.52
CA LEU A 175 -9.14 2.35 -18.92
C LEU A 175 -9.16 3.80 -18.40
N THR A 176 -8.75 4.00 -17.15
CA THR A 176 -8.77 5.33 -16.51
C THR A 176 -7.69 6.23 -17.10
N LEU A 177 -6.47 5.70 -17.20
CA LEU A 177 -5.32 6.44 -17.71
C LEU A 177 -5.49 6.77 -19.20
N GLU A 178 -6.13 5.92 -19.99
CA GLU A 178 -6.48 6.20 -21.38
C GLU A 178 -7.39 7.44 -21.48
N ILE A 179 -8.48 7.48 -20.70
CA ILE A 179 -9.43 8.60 -20.71
C ILE A 179 -8.77 9.89 -20.22
N TRP A 180 -7.99 9.81 -19.14
CA TRP A 180 -7.30 10.97 -18.59
C TRP A 180 -6.22 11.48 -19.55
N ASP A 181 -5.40 10.62 -20.16
CA ASP A 181 -4.38 11.03 -21.14
C ASP A 181 -5.01 11.73 -22.35
N GLU A 182 -6.09 11.18 -22.91
CA GLU A 182 -6.84 11.80 -24.00
C GLU A 182 -7.31 13.22 -23.62
N ALA A 183 -7.93 13.37 -22.45
CA ALA A 183 -8.44 14.65 -21.97
C ALA A 183 -7.31 15.65 -21.68
N MET A 184 -6.22 15.21 -21.03
CA MET A 184 -5.06 16.03 -20.72
C MET A 184 -4.29 16.50 -21.98
N ARG A 185 -4.33 15.74 -23.07
CA ARG A 185 -3.77 16.16 -24.36
C ARG A 185 -4.65 17.17 -25.09
N SER A 186 -5.97 17.07 -24.86
CA SER A 186 -6.96 17.89 -25.55
C SER A 186 -7.21 19.23 -24.87
N ASP A 187 -7.04 19.31 -23.54
CA ASP A 187 -7.32 20.51 -22.75
C ASP A 187 -6.18 20.84 -21.76
N PRO A 188 -5.49 21.99 -21.91
CA PRO A 188 -4.45 22.44 -20.97
C PRO A 188 -4.92 22.61 -19.51
N GLN A 189 -6.18 22.99 -19.28
CA GLN A 189 -6.72 23.12 -17.93
C GLN A 189 -6.85 21.75 -17.28
N VAL A 190 -7.41 20.77 -17.99
CA VAL A 190 -7.48 19.37 -17.51
C VAL A 190 -6.08 18.83 -17.26
N LYS A 191 -5.10 19.14 -18.14
CA LYS A 191 -3.70 18.77 -17.93
C LYS A 191 -3.15 19.24 -16.57
N ILE A 192 -3.44 20.48 -16.18
CA ILE A 192 -3.00 21.03 -14.89
C ILE A 192 -3.69 20.29 -13.74
N GLN A 193 -5.01 20.13 -13.82
CA GLN A 193 -5.84 19.54 -12.75
C GLN A 193 -5.57 18.04 -12.54
N TYR A 194 -5.34 17.30 -13.63
CA TYR A 194 -5.19 15.84 -13.59
C TYR A 194 -3.74 15.37 -13.56
N ALA A 195 -2.73 16.22 -13.78
CA ALA A 195 -1.32 15.80 -13.82
C ALA A 195 -0.88 15.03 -12.56
N SER A 196 -1.22 15.54 -11.37
CA SER A 196 -0.87 14.88 -10.10
C SER A 196 -1.61 13.55 -9.92
N LYS A 197 -2.91 13.53 -10.26
CA LYS A 197 -3.77 12.33 -10.19
C LYS A 197 -3.24 11.24 -11.14
N PHE A 198 -2.96 11.61 -12.38
CA PHE A 198 -2.41 10.74 -13.41
C PHE A 198 -1.08 10.13 -12.97
N ALA A 199 -0.11 10.95 -12.55
CA ALA A 199 1.21 10.48 -12.12
C ALA A 199 1.11 9.47 -10.96
N SER A 200 0.26 9.76 -9.96
CA SER A 200 0.03 8.88 -8.82
C SER A 200 -0.57 7.53 -9.23
N LEU A 201 -1.57 7.55 -10.13
CA LEU A 201 -2.22 6.34 -10.62
C LEU A 201 -1.29 5.52 -11.53
N ALA A 202 -0.57 6.20 -12.44
CA ALA A 202 0.37 5.62 -13.39
C ALA A 202 1.58 4.98 -12.70
N ASN A 203 2.05 5.51 -11.56
CA ASN A 203 3.16 4.93 -10.82
C ASN A 203 2.86 3.49 -10.36
N GLY A 204 1.70 3.25 -9.76
CA GLY A 204 1.28 1.90 -9.36
C GLY A 204 1.03 0.99 -10.57
N TRP A 205 0.43 1.54 -11.63
CA TRP A 205 0.19 0.82 -12.89
C TRP A 205 1.48 0.30 -13.53
N LYS A 206 2.49 1.17 -13.70
CA LYS A 206 3.82 0.80 -14.23
C LYS A 206 4.53 -0.21 -13.34
N LYS A 207 4.44 -0.03 -12.01
CA LYS A 207 5.01 -0.98 -11.04
C LYS A 207 4.47 -2.39 -11.31
N TRP A 208 3.16 -2.57 -11.39
CA TRP A 208 2.57 -3.90 -11.60
C TRP A 208 2.86 -4.49 -12.97
N GLN A 209 2.93 -3.66 -14.02
CA GLN A 209 3.42 -4.11 -15.33
C GLN A 209 4.87 -4.65 -15.22
N GLY A 210 5.72 -3.94 -14.49
CA GLY A 210 7.08 -4.37 -14.17
C GLY A 210 7.12 -5.66 -13.35
N ASP A 211 6.28 -5.78 -12.31
CA ASP A 211 6.17 -6.97 -11.46
C ASP A 211 5.78 -8.19 -12.32
N VAL A 212 4.71 -8.10 -13.12
CA VAL A 212 4.27 -9.19 -14.01
C VAL A 212 5.34 -9.56 -15.03
N LEU A 213 6.00 -8.56 -15.64
CA LEU A 213 7.07 -8.80 -16.59
C LEU A 213 8.28 -9.50 -15.93
N GLY A 214 8.67 -9.05 -14.74
CA GLY A 214 9.78 -9.61 -13.96
C GLY A 214 9.50 -11.04 -13.52
N LEU A 215 8.31 -11.31 -13.00
CA LEU A 215 7.88 -12.65 -12.59
C LEU A 215 7.90 -13.63 -13.78
N LYS A 216 7.44 -13.20 -14.96
CA LYS A 216 7.47 -14.00 -16.19
C LYS A 216 8.89 -14.21 -16.70
N LYS A 217 9.68 -13.14 -16.86
CA LYS A 217 11.06 -13.22 -17.39
C LYS A 217 11.99 -14.08 -16.53
N THR A 218 11.75 -14.14 -15.23
CA THR A 218 12.63 -14.85 -14.30
C THR A 218 12.17 -16.28 -13.98
N ASP A 219 11.09 -16.78 -14.59
CA ASP A 219 10.42 -18.03 -14.21
C ASP A 219 10.17 -18.09 -12.69
N ALA A 220 9.61 -17.01 -12.11
CA ALA A 220 9.46 -16.91 -10.67
C ALA A 220 8.56 -18.02 -10.11
N ILE A 221 7.47 -18.36 -10.79
CA ILE A 221 6.55 -19.44 -10.39
C ILE A 221 7.27 -20.80 -10.46
N GLY A 222 8.01 -21.09 -11.54
CA GLY A 222 8.77 -22.34 -11.64
C GLY A 222 9.88 -22.43 -10.60
N LYS A 223 10.58 -21.33 -10.29
CA LYS A 223 11.54 -21.26 -9.17
C LYS A 223 10.87 -21.59 -7.84
N LYS A 224 9.67 -21.05 -7.59
CA LYS A 224 8.91 -21.33 -6.37
C LYS A 224 8.52 -22.80 -6.27
N ARG A 225 8.03 -23.41 -7.35
CA ARG A 225 7.73 -24.85 -7.39
C ARG A 225 8.95 -25.71 -7.05
N ARG A 226 10.14 -25.36 -7.58
CA ARG A 226 11.39 -26.05 -7.22
C ARG A 226 11.75 -25.92 -5.73
N TYR A 227 11.51 -24.76 -5.12
CA TYR A 227 11.70 -24.61 -3.66
C TYR A 227 10.70 -25.43 -2.86
N GLU A 228 9.45 -25.51 -3.33
CA GLU A 228 8.40 -26.32 -2.71
C GLU A 228 8.70 -27.82 -2.82
N GLU A 229 9.23 -28.28 -3.96
CA GLU A 229 9.70 -29.66 -4.15
C GLU A 229 10.82 -30.00 -3.16
N GLN A 230 11.85 -29.14 -3.07
CA GLN A 230 12.95 -29.32 -2.10
C GLN A 230 12.43 -29.34 -0.65
N PHE A 231 11.47 -28.48 -0.32
CA PHE A 231 10.84 -28.47 0.99
C PHE A 231 10.07 -29.77 1.25
N ALA A 232 9.28 -30.24 0.28
CA ALA A 232 8.49 -31.46 0.40
C ALA A 232 9.38 -32.70 0.58
N GLU A 233 10.46 -32.83 -0.20
CA GLU A 233 11.45 -33.90 -0.06
C GLU A 233 12.09 -33.88 1.33
N LEU A 234 12.51 -32.71 1.79
CA LEU A 234 13.12 -32.53 3.10
C LEU A 234 12.15 -32.91 4.23
N VAL A 235 10.90 -32.47 4.14
CA VAL A 235 9.85 -32.81 5.11
C VAL A 235 9.55 -34.30 5.11
N ALA A 236 9.45 -34.93 3.93
CA ALA A 236 9.18 -36.37 3.80
C ALA A 236 10.35 -37.24 4.32
N SER A 237 11.59 -36.73 4.26
CA SER A 237 12.77 -37.45 4.75
C SER A 237 12.81 -37.64 6.28
N ARG A 238 11.94 -36.94 7.02
CA ARG A 238 11.90 -36.94 8.48
C ARG A 238 10.48 -37.17 9.00
N PRO A 239 10.18 -38.33 9.63
CA PRO A 239 8.83 -38.65 10.10
C PRO A 239 8.20 -37.56 10.98
N GLU A 240 8.99 -36.93 11.84
CA GLU A 240 8.55 -35.84 12.73
C GLU A 240 8.18 -34.56 11.96
N TRP A 241 8.89 -34.25 10.88
CA TRP A 241 8.55 -33.10 10.02
C TRP A 241 7.39 -33.43 9.11
N GLN A 242 7.33 -34.64 8.58
CA GLN A 242 6.19 -35.11 7.79
C GLN A 242 4.88 -34.98 8.59
N ALA A 243 4.89 -35.43 9.84
CA ALA A 243 3.73 -35.31 10.73
C ALA A 243 3.34 -33.85 11.00
N ARG A 244 4.32 -32.96 11.16
CA ARG A 244 4.07 -31.55 11.53
C ARG A 244 3.80 -30.63 10.35
N TYR A 245 4.41 -30.85 9.19
CA TYR A 245 4.49 -29.88 8.09
C TYR A 245 4.05 -30.44 6.73
N GLY A 246 3.88 -31.76 6.61
CA GLY A 246 3.55 -32.40 5.33
C GLY A 246 2.22 -31.94 4.70
N HIS A 247 1.34 -31.35 5.51
CA HIS A 247 0.05 -30.82 5.06
C HIS A 247 0.12 -29.37 4.53
N ILE A 248 1.19 -28.61 4.80
CA ILE A 248 1.25 -27.16 4.54
C ILE A 248 1.04 -26.83 3.06
N LEU A 249 1.81 -27.45 2.16
CA LEU A 249 1.72 -27.15 0.72
C LEU A 249 0.36 -27.59 0.13
N PRO A 250 -0.17 -28.80 0.42
CA PRO A 250 -1.53 -29.17 0.01
C PRO A 250 -2.60 -28.19 0.53
N THR A 251 -2.53 -27.79 1.80
CA THR A 251 -3.46 -26.83 2.38
C THR A 251 -3.37 -25.47 1.71
N PHE A 252 -2.16 -24.98 1.39
CA PHE A 252 -2.02 -23.76 0.60
C PHE A 252 -2.65 -23.90 -0.78
N ALA A 253 -2.40 -25.00 -1.50
CA ALA A 253 -2.98 -25.21 -2.82
C ALA A 253 -4.52 -25.19 -2.77
N GLU A 254 -5.11 -25.86 -1.78
CA GLU A 254 -6.57 -25.85 -1.57
C GLU A 254 -7.10 -24.45 -1.22
N LEU A 255 -6.54 -23.80 -0.21
CA LEU A 255 -7.03 -22.50 0.25
C LEU A 255 -6.86 -21.41 -0.81
N TYR A 256 -5.74 -21.38 -1.53
CA TYR A 256 -5.55 -20.42 -2.61
C TYR A 256 -6.41 -20.73 -3.84
N ALA A 257 -6.72 -21.99 -4.13
CA ALA A 257 -7.68 -22.31 -5.19
C ALA A 257 -9.09 -21.78 -4.86
N GLN A 258 -9.49 -21.80 -3.59
CA GLN A 258 -10.78 -21.25 -3.14
C GLN A 258 -10.76 -19.72 -3.04
N ALA A 259 -9.71 -19.14 -2.46
CA ALA A 259 -9.62 -17.71 -2.19
C ALA A 259 -9.18 -16.88 -3.40
N GLY A 260 -8.39 -17.44 -4.32
CA GLY A 260 -7.81 -16.71 -5.45
C GLY A 260 -8.83 -15.95 -6.30
N PRO A 261 -9.93 -16.59 -6.75
CA PRO A 261 -11.00 -15.90 -7.47
C PRO A 261 -11.64 -14.76 -6.65
N LEU A 262 -11.81 -14.95 -5.34
CA LEU A 262 -12.36 -13.93 -4.43
C LEU A 262 -11.38 -12.76 -4.26
N GLU A 263 -10.07 -13.02 -4.17
CA GLU A 263 -9.04 -11.97 -4.10
C GLU A 263 -8.99 -11.13 -5.38
N VAL A 264 -9.12 -11.76 -6.55
CA VAL A 264 -9.20 -11.06 -7.84
C VAL A 264 -10.48 -10.23 -7.91
N ALA A 265 -11.62 -10.80 -7.52
CA ALA A 265 -12.89 -10.07 -7.47
C ALA A 265 -12.80 -8.86 -6.52
N GLN A 266 -12.30 -9.07 -5.30
CA GLN A 266 -12.09 -8.01 -4.32
C GLN A 266 -11.14 -6.93 -4.81
N THR A 267 -10.08 -7.32 -5.54
CA THR A 267 -9.15 -6.38 -6.18
C THR A 267 -9.87 -5.52 -7.22
N ARG A 268 -10.71 -6.13 -8.07
CA ARG A 268 -11.50 -5.39 -9.05
C ARG A 268 -12.47 -4.43 -8.39
N TYR A 269 -13.16 -4.85 -7.34
CA TYR A 269 -14.01 -3.96 -6.52
C TYR A 269 -13.21 -2.80 -5.95
N TYR A 270 -12.07 -3.07 -5.31
CA TYR A 270 -11.29 -2.03 -4.66
C TYR A 270 -10.74 -1.01 -5.66
N GLU A 271 -10.15 -1.47 -6.77
CA GLU A 271 -9.65 -0.57 -7.81
C GLU A 271 -10.79 0.23 -8.46
N THR A 272 -11.93 -0.39 -8.72
CA THR A 272 -13.08 0.31 -9.34
C THR A 272 -13.71 1.33 -8.40
N VAL A 273 -14.15 0.89 -7.22
CA VAL A 273 -15.01 1.66 -6.31
C VAL A 273 -14.22 2.64 -5.44
N THR A 274 -12.98 2.30 -5.05
CA THR A 274 -12.25 3.10 -4.06
C THR A 274 -11.07 3.87 -4.63
N ARG A 275 -10.65 3.59 -5.88
CA ARG A 275 -9.46 4.20 -6.47
C ARG A 275 -9.75 4.99 -7.73
N ASN A 276 -10.33 4.35 -8.75
CA ASN A 276 -10.36 4.91 -10.09
C ASN A 276 -11.62 5.72 -10.39
N ILE A 277 -12.81 5.24 -10.00
CA ILE A 277 -14.03 6.04 -10.10
C ILE A 277 -14.06 7.02 -8.92
N GLU A 278 -13.81 8.29 -9.19
CA GLU A 278 -13.60 9.31 -8.17
C GLU A 278 -14.88 9.56 -7.35
N ALA A 279 -16.06 9.58 -7.97
CA ALA A 279 -17.35 9.74 -7.30
C ALA A 279 -17.64 8.58 -6.32
N LEU A 280 -17.32 7.34 -6.70
CA LEU A 280 -17.47 6.19 -5.81
C LEU A 280 -16.43 6.20 -4.67
N ARG A 281 -15.24 6.74 -4.93
CA ARG A 281 -14.25 6.99 -3.89
C ARG A 281 -14.79 7.99 -2.86
N VAL A 282 -15.42 9.08 -3.30
CA VAL A 282 -16.12 10.02 -2.40
C VAL A 282 -17.21 9.29 -1.60
N ALA A 283 -18.04 8.47 -2.25
CA ALA A 283 -19.05 7.66 -1.56
C ALA A 283 -18.44 6.76 -0.48
N SER A 284 -17.27 6.17 -0.73
CA SER A 284 -16.55 5.34 0.25
C SER A 284 -16.11 6.13 1.49
N TYR A 285 -15.71 7.40 1.31
CA TYR A 285 -15.37 8.29 2.41
C TYR A 285 -16.59 8.71 3.23
N LEU A 286 -17.72 8.98 2.58
CA LEU A 286 -18.98 9.29 3.26
C LEU A 286 -19.52 8.08 4.03
N ARG A 287 -19.42 6.87 3.47
CA ARG A 287 -19.74 5.64 4.19
C ARG A 287 -18.87 5.48 5.44
N ARG A 288 -17.57 5.77 5.34
CA ARG A 288 -16.67 5.77 6.50
C ARG A 288 -17.08 6.81 7.54
N LEU A 289 -17.49 8.00 7.12
CA LEU A 289 -17.99 9.06 8.00
C LEU A 289 -19.20 8.56 8.82
N VAL A 290 -20.17 7.93 8.16
CA VAL A 290 -21.34 7.31 8.83
C VAL A 290 -20.91 6.22 9.81
N ASN A 291 -19.99 5.35 9.43
CA ASN A 291 -19.52 4.26 10.29
C ASN A 291 -18.74 4.79 11.51
N THR A 292 -17.93 5.84 11.35
CA THR A 292 -17.22 6.50 12.46
C THR A 292 -18.22 7.06 13.47
N TRP A 293 -19.31 7.68 13.02
CA TRP A 293 -20.36 8.11 13.93
C TRP A 293 -21.00 6.94 14.68
N LYS A 294 -21.42 5.88 13.96
CA LYS A 294 -22.07 4.71 14.54
C LYS A 294 -21.21 4.00 15.59
N ASN A 295 -19.91 3.90 15.34
CA ASN A 295 -19.00 3.07 16.14
C ASN A 295 -18.22 3.85 17.20
N ASN A 296 -18.01 5.15 17.00
CA ASN A 296 -17.11 5.96 17.83
C ASN A 296 -17.73 7.27 18.32
N GLY A 297 -18.98 7.55 17.95
CA GLY A 297 -19.74 8.68 18.48
C GLY A 297 -19.44 10.05 17.83
N PRO A 298 -20.09 11.12 18.33
CA PRO A 298 -20.10 12.43 17.68
C PRO A 298 -18.73 13.12 17.58
N GLU A 299 -17.85 12.94 18.56
CA GLU A 299 -16.53 13.59 18.58
C GLU A 299 -15.61 13.02 17.48
N ALA A 300 -15.55 11.69 17.37
CA ALA A 300 -14.80 11.02 16.31
C ALA A 300 -15.36 11.35 14.92
N TYR A 301 -16.68 11.49 14.81
CA TYR A 301 -17.34 11.97 13.60
C TYR A 301 -16.88 13.38 13.24
N ALA A 302 -16.92 14.33 14.17
CA ALA A 302 -16.51 15.71 13.90
C ALA A 302 -15.04 15.78 13.44
N GLY A 303 -14.14 15.08 14.14
CA GLY A 303 -12.72 15.04 13.76
C GLY A 303 -12.44 14.33 12.42
N TYR A 304 -13.28 13.39 11.98
CA TYR A 304 -13.18 12.81 10.64
C TYR A 304 -13.85 13.69 9.58
N ARG A 305 -14.99 14.30 9.88
CA ARG A 305 -15.70 15.25 9.01
C ARG A 305 -14.78 16.40 8.62
N ASP A 306 -14.15 17.07 9.57
CA ASP A 306 -13.34 18.26 9.30
C ASP A 306 -12.15 17.92 8.38
N ARG A 307 -11.52 16.77 8.60
CA ARG A 307 -10.46 16.26 7.70
C ARG A 307 -11.00 15.91 6.31
N LEU A 308 -12.20 15.34 6.24
CA LEU A 308 -12.83 14.97 4.97
C LEU A 308 -13.23 16.20 4.18
N VAL A 309 -13.80 17.23 4.81
CA VAL A 309 -14.17 18.51 4.17
C VAL A 309 -12.93 19.15 3.55
N ASN A 310 -11.85 19.33 4.31
CA ASN A 310 -10.60 19.91 3.81
C ASN A 310 -10.03 19.12 2.62
N TYR A 311 -10.14 17.78 2.64
CA TYR A 311 -9.74 16.95 1.51
C TYR A 311 -10.66 17.15 0.30
N LEU A 312 -11.98 17.21 0.52
CA LEU A 312 -12.97 17.33 -0.55
C LEU A 312 -12.91 18.69 -1.24
N GLU A 313 -12.64 19.78 -0.51
CA GLU A 313 -12.43 21.11 -1.09
C GLU A 313 -11.33 21.08 -2.18
N GLY A 314 -10.13 20.61 -1.82
CA GLY A 314 -9.03 20.47 -2.80
C GLY A 314 -9.30 19.41 -3.87
N PHE A 315 -10.03 18.34 -3.55
CA PHE A 315 -10.41 17.33 -4.54
C PHE A 315 -11.33 17.92 -5.63
N TYR A 316 -12.32 18.72 -5.25
CA TYR A 316 -13.31 19.27 -6.17
C TYR A 316 -12.76 20.41 -7.04
N GLU A 317 -11.68 21.10 -6.62
CA GLU A 317 -10.96 22.06 -7.47
C GLU A 317 -10.44 21.41 -8.77
N ASP A 318 -9.98 20.17 -8.68
CA ASP A 318 -9.42 19.39 -9.79
C ASP A 318 -10.39 18.36 -10.38
N TYR A 319 -11.61 18.25 -9.86
CA TYR A 319 -12.55 17.21 -10.29
C TYR A 319 -13.31 17.63 -11.54
N ARG A 320 -13.44 16.69 -12.48
CA ARG A 320 -14.19 16.85 -13.73
C ARG A 320 -15.24 15.74 -13.84
N PRO A 321 -16.51 16.02 -13.45
CA PRO A 321 -17.61 15.05 -13.45
C PRO A 321 -17.76 14.29 -14.78
N GLU A 322 -17.58 14.97 -15.90
CA GLU A 322 -17.71 14.42 -17.24
C GLU A 322 -16.61 13.38 -17.56
N LEU A 323 -15.40 13.56 -17.04
CA LEU A 323 -14.32 12.58 -17.20
C LEU A 323 -14.58 11.36 -16.32
N ASP A 324 -14.97 11.57 -15.06
CA ASP A 324 -15.25 10.48 -14.14
C ASP A 324 -16.49 9.66 -14.56
N GLN A 325 -17.48 10.31 -15.17
CA GLN A 325 -18.64 9.62 -15.78
C GLN A 325 -18.20 8.67 -16.90
N ARG A 326 -17.28 9.11 -17.78
CA ARG A 326 -16.71 8.24 -18.83
C ARG A 326 -15.93 7.07 -18.22
N VAL A 327 -15.15 7.33 -17.17
CA VAL A 327 -14.42 6.30 -16.43
C VAL A 327 -15.39 5.29 -15.81
N PHE A 328 -16.48 5.75 -15.20
CA PHE A 328 -17.54 4.91 -14.65
C PHE A 328 -18.11 3.98 -15.71
N GLY A 329 -18.56 4.50 -16.86
CA GLY A 329 -19.17 3.67 -17.91
C GLY A 329 -18.23 2.57 -18.40
N ARG A 330 -16.97 2.93 -18.70
CA ARG A 330 -15.95 1.97 -19.17
C ARG A 330 -15.59 0.93 -18.12
N GLN A 331 -15.41 1.33 -16.87
CA GLN A 331 -15.05 0.39 -15.81
C GLN A 331 -16.20 -0.48 -15.36
N MET A 332 -17.44 0.04 -15.29
CA MET A 332 -18.58 -0.78 -14.93
C MET A 332 -18.84 -1.86 -15.98
N ARG A 333 -18.56 -1.59 -17.26
CA ARG A 333 -18.55 -2.64 -18.29
C ARG A 333 -17.53 -3.74 -17.96
N LEU A 334 -16.27 -3.38 -17.72
CA LEU A 334 -15.24 -4.34 -17.35
C LEU A 334 -15.58 -5.10 -16.05
N TYR A 335 -16.17 -4.40 -15.07
CA TYR A 335 -16.60 -4.95 -13.80
C TYR A 335 -17.69 -6.00 -13.99
N PHE A 336 -18.63 -5.80 -14.92
CA PHE A 336 -19.62 -6.81 -15.28
C PHE A 336 -19.00 -7.99 -16.02
N ASP A 337 -18.18 -7.70 -17.04
CA ASP A 337 -17.58 -8.72 -17.90
C ASP A 337 -16.63 -9.65 -17.12
N LYS A 338 -15.93 -9.12 -16.12
CA LYS A 338 -14.90 -9.85 -15.35
C LYS A 338 -15.32 -10.21 -13.94
N GLY A 339 -16.31 -9.53 -13.38
CA GLY A 339 -16.74 -9.71 -11.99
C GLY A 339 -17.69 -10.89 -11.78
N GLY A 340 -18.48 -11.23 -12.81
CA GLY A 340 -19.48 -12.30 -12.72
C GLY A 340 -20.39 -12.15 -11.50
N ASP A 341 -20.89 -13.28 -10.99
CA ASP A 341 -21.80 -13.30 -9.83
C ASP A 341 -21.10 -12.99 -8.49
N LEU A 342 -19.76 -12.98 -8.45
CA LEU A 342 -19.00 -12.60 -7.24
C LEU A 342 -19.08 -11.11 -6.94
N LEU A 343 -19.31 -10.28 -7.97
CA LEU A 343 -19.27 -8.83 -7.88
C LEU A 343 -20.56 -8.15 -8.31
N VAL A 344 -21.35 -8.82 -9.15
CA VAL A 344 -22.55 -8.27 -9.77
C VAL A 344 -23.77 -9.05 -9.30
N ASP A 345 -24.40 -8.52 -8.26
CA ASP A 345 -25.66 -9.03 -7.76
C ASP A 345 -26.87 -8.52 -8.57
N GLU A 346 -28.05 -9.04 -8.26
CA GLU A 346 -29.29 -8.68 -8.96
C GLU A 346 -29.65 -7.20 -8.82
N ALA A 347 -29.26 -6.54 -7.74
CA ALA A 347 -29.52 -5.12 -7.55
C ALA A 347 -28.68 -4.27 -8.52
N ILE A 348 -27.39 -4.59 -8.66
CA ILE A 348 -26.50 -3.94 -9.64
C ILE A 348 -26.96 -4.23 -11.07
N ARG A 349 -27.38 -5.48 -11.37
CA ARG A 349 -27.95 -5.85 -12.69
C ARG A 349 -29.20 -5.05 -13.02
N SER A 350 -30.08 -4.88 -12.04
CA SER A 350 -31.32 -4.12 -12.21
C SER A 350 -31.08 -2.65 -12.59
N HIS A 351 -30.03 -2.03 -12.03
CA HIS A 351 -29.66 -0.65 -12.41
C HIS A 351 -29.20 -0.55 -13.87
N LEU A 352 -28.38 -1.48 -14.34
CA LEU A 352 -27.97 -1.53 -15.74
C LEU A 352 -29.15 -1.83 -16.67
N ALA A 353 -30.03 -2.76 -16.28
CA ALA A 353 -31.23 -3.09 -17.05
C ALA A 353 -32.20 -1.90 -17.18
N ALA A 354 -32.38 -1.12 -16.10
CA ALA A 354 -33.17 0.10 -16.12
C ALA A 354 -32.60 1.18 -17.06
N ALA A 355 -31.28 1.15 -17.29
CA ALA A 355 -30.58 1.97 -18.27
C ALA A 355 -30.52 1.35 -19.68
N GLY A 356 -31.36 0.33 -19.97
CA GLY A 356 -31.43 -0.29 -21.29
C GLY A 356 -30.21 -1.17 -21.62
N ASN A 357 -29.48 -1.65 -20.61
CA ASN A 357 -28.20 -2.36 -20.76
C ASN A 357 -27.10 -1.52 -21.41
N ASP A 358 -27.20 -0.19 -21.31
CA ASP A 358 -26.18 0.75 -21.77
C ASP A 358 -25.43 1.33 -20.56
N PHE A 359 -24.13 1.05 -20.50
CA PHE A 359 -23.25 1.51 -19.42
C PHE A 359 -23.04 3.03 -19.42
N ASP A 360 -23.09 3.68 -20.58
CA ASP A 360 -22.93 5.13 -20.68
C ASP A 360 -24.24 5.83 -20.26
N ALA A 361 -25.39 5.28 -20.64
CA ALA A 361 -26.68 5.74 -20.15
C ALA A 361 -26.83 5.55 -18.63
N TRP A 362 -26.36 4.40 -18.11
CA TRP A 362 -26.33 4.16 -16.66
C TRP A 362 -25.43 5.17 -15.95
N ALA A 363 -24.22 5.41 -16.47
CA ALA A 363 -23.30 6.41 -15.93
C ALA A 363 -23.96 7.80 -15.88
N ALA A 364 -24.58 8.24 -16.98
CA ALA A 364 -25.28 9.52 -17.03
C ALA A 364 -26.37 9.62 -15.95
N SER A 365 -27.21 8.59 -15.82
CA SER A 365 -28.27 8.54 -14.80
C SER A 365 -27.72 8.64 -13.38
N VAL A 366 -26.64 7.92 -13.07
CA VAL A 366 -25.99 7.95 -11.75
C VAL A 366 -25.43 9.34 -11.45
N TYR A 367 -24.77 9.98 -12.42
CA TYR A 367 -24.11 11.26 -12.20
C TYR A 367 -25.12 12.42 -12.11
N GLU A 368 -26.18 12.39 -12.91
CA GLU A 368 -27.26 13.38 -12.85
C GLU A 368 -28.02 13.31 -11.52
N GLY A 369 -28.36 12.08 -11.10
CA GLY A 369 -29.16 11.81 -9.89
C GLY A 369 -28.39 11.90 -8.57
N SER A 370 -27.06 12.04 -8.61
CA SER A 370 -26.21 12.02 -7.43
C SER A 370 -25.75 13.42 -6.99
N LEU A 371 -25.51 13.57 -5.69
CA LEU A 371 -24.82 14.74 -5.13
C LEU A 371 -23.29 14.59 -5.19
N LEU A 372 -22.78 13.37 -5.37
CA LEU A 372 -21.33 13.11 -5.37
C LEU A 372 -20.57 13.88 -6.45
N PRO A 373 -21.11 14.10 -7.66
CA PRO A 373 -20.41 14.92 -8.65
C PRO A 373 -20.56 16.43 -8.41
N LYS A 374 -21.44 16.86 -7.50
CA LYS A 374 -21.85 18.25 -7.27
C LYS A 374 -21.17 18.80 -6.02
N GLY A 375 -19.87 19.06 -6.10
CA GLY A 375 -19.01 19.42 -4.96
C GLY A 375 -19.57 20.52 -4.06
N GLU A 376 -20.01 21.64 -4.64
CA GLU A 376 -20.61 22.75 -3.87
C GLU A 376 -21.85 22.31 -3.08
N GLN A 377 -22.72 21.48 -3.66
CA GLN A 377 -23.93 20.98 -3.01
C GLN A 377 -23.64 19.90 -1.97
N LEU A 378 -22.58 19.12 -2.14
CA LEU A 378 -22.17 18.09 -1.20
C LEU A 378 -21.47 18.70 0.03
N LEU A 379 -20.71 19.78 -0.17
CA LEU A 379 -19.96 20.48 0.89
C LEU A 379 -20.85 21.40 1.73
N ALA A 380 -21.93 21.93 1.14
CA ALA A 380 -22.98 22.67 1.84
C ALA A 380 -23.82 21.76 2.73
#